data_AF-A0A934B648-F1
#
_entry.id   AF-A0A934B648-F1
#
_cell.length_a   1.000
_cell.length_b   1.000
_cell.length_c   1.000
_cell.angle_alpha   90.00
_cell.angle_beta   90.00
_cell.angle_gamma   90.00
#
_symmetry.space_group_name_H-M   'P 1'
#
loop_
_entity.id
_entity.type
_entity.pdbx_description
1 polymer ?
#
loop_
_entity_poly.entity_id
_entity_poly.type
_entity_poly.pdbx_seq_one_letter_code
_entity_poly.pdbx_strand_id
1 'polypeptide(L)'
;MLGWSRPDPLTRDLIHLINARRHDHGDTDDAIDTLQAFLEQGREHDLLTVLAALDEEMAEWLFDLVDDGGFRASLAGELNRPAQTED
;
A
#
# COMPACT_ATOMS: atom_id res chain seq x y z
N MET A 1 4.74 17.15 22.25
CA MET A 1 4.44 15.71 22.40
C MET A 1 3.83 15.26 21.09
N LEU A 2 4.52 14.42 20.31
CA LEU A 2 3.84 13.70 19.23
C LEU A 2 2.94 12.69 19.93
N GLY A 3 1.67 13.04 20.10
CA GLY A 3 0.68 12.11 20.62
C GLY A 3 0.57 10.95 19.63
N TRP A 4 0.59 9.72 20.13
CA TRP A 4 0.24 8.56 19.33
C TRP A 4 -1.23 8.70 18.94
N SER A 5 -1.48 9.32 17.79
CA SER A 5 -2.82 9.38 17.22
C SER A 5 -3.19 8.00 16.70
N ARG A 6 -4.44 7.60 16.93
CA ARG A 6 -4.97 6.39 16.32
C ARG A 6 -4.91 6.55 14.80
N PRO A 7 -4.39 5.57 14.05
CA PRO A 7 -4.45 5.62 12.60
C PRO A 7 -5.90 5.71 12.13
N ASP A 8 -6.13 6.39 11.00
CA ASP A 8 -7.41 6.34 10.32
C ASP A 8 -7.75 4.88 9.92
N PRO A 9 -9.03 4.57 9.67
CA PRO A 9 -9.46 3.20 9.41
C PRO A 9 -8.67 2.53 8.28
N LEU A 10 -8.43 3.24 7.18
CA LEU A 10 -7.76 2.68 6.02
C LEU A 10 -6.28 2.39 6.31
N THR A 11 -5.58 3.30 6.98
CA THR A 11 -4.20 3.05 7.44
C THR A 11 -4.12 1.89 8.44
N ARG A 12 -5.11 1.76 9.33
CA ARG A 12 -5.20 0.63 10.26
C ARG A 12 -5.38 -0.68 9.51
N ASP A 13 -6.22 -0.70 8.48
CA ASP A 13 -6.52 -1.91 7.70
C ASP A 13 -5.29 -2.36 6.89
N LEU A 14 -4.50 -1.43 6.33
CA LEU A 14 -3.19 -1.75 5.74
C LEU A 14 -2.19 -2.35 6.74
N ILE A 15 -2.13 -1.81 7.96
CA ILE A 15 -1.29 -2.38 9.04
C ILE A 15 -1.74 -3.81 9.37
N HIS A 16 -3.05 -4.04 9.43
CA HIS A 16 -3.60 -5.38 9.68
C HIS A 16 -3.25 -6.35 8.55
N LEU A 17 -3.37 -5.93 7.30
CA LEU A 17 -3.00 -6.70 6.11
C LEU A 17 -1.53 -7.14 6.17
N ILE A 18 -0.61 -6.21 6.42
CA ILE A 18 0.83 -6.50 6.52
C ILE A 18 1.11 -7.50 7.66
N ASN A 19 0.49 -7.29 8.82
CA ASN A 19 0.67 -8.20 9.96
C ASN A 19 0.06 -9.58 9.70
N ALA A 20 -1.11 -9.65 9.06
CA ALA A 20 -1.76 -10.91 8.72
C ALA A 20 -0.89 -11.73 7.76
N ARG A 21 -0.31 -11.10 6.73
CA ARG A 21 0.61 -11.77 5.82
C ARG A 21 1.89 -12.23 6.50
N ARG A 22 2.49 -11.41 7.40
CA ARG A 22 3.67 -11.81 8.20
C ARG A 22 3.43 -13.02 9.10
N HIS A 23 2.17 -13.31 9.39
CA HIS A 23 1.75 -14.48 10.16
C HIS A 23 1.09 -15.56 9.28
N ASP A 24 1.23 -15.48 7.95
CA ASP A 24 0.67 -16.42 6.97
C ASP A 24 -0.85 -16.64 7.09
N HIS A 25 -1.58 -15.59 7.48
CA HIS A 25 -3.02 -15.63 7.79
C HIS A 25 -3.83 -14.49 7.12
N GLY A 26 -3.44 -14.07 5.92
CA GLY A 26 -4.16 -13.04 5.15
C GLY A 26 -5.18 -13.62 4.17
N ASP A 27 -6.32 -12.95 4.03
CA ASP A 27 -7.27 -13.17 2.94
C ASP A 27 -6.87 -12.30 1.75
N THR A 28 -6.67 -12.92 0.58
CA THR A 28 -6.27 -12.24 -0.66
C THR A 28 -7.34 -11.25 -1.12
N ASP A 29 -8.62 -11.58 -0.97
CA ASP A 29 -9.72 -10.75 -1.45
C ASP A 29 -9.82 -9.48 -0.58
N ASP A 30 -9.78 -9.62 0.76
CA ASP A 30 -9.74 -8.48 1.68
C ASP A 30 -8.49 -7.61 1.46
N ALA A 31 -7.37 -8.22 1.07
CA ALA A 31 -6.14 -7.51 0.78
C ALA A 31 -6.27 -6.65 -0.48
N ILE A 32 -6.88 -7.20 -1.54
CA ILE A 32 -7.17 -6.47 -2.78
C ILE A 32 -8.12 -5.31 -2.49
N ASP A 33 -9.22 -5.54 -1.75
CA ASP A 33 -10.20 -4.50 -1.39
C ASP A 33 -9.56 -3.36 -0.59
N THR A 34 -8.66 -3.69 0.34
CA THR A 34 -7.92 -2.68 1.13
C THR A 34 -7.03 -1.83 0.22
N LEU A 35 -6.31 -2.46 -0.71
CA LEU A 35 -5.44 -1.76 -1.65
C LEU A 35 -6.25 -0.90 -2.63
N GLN A 36 -7.40 -1.38 -3.11
CA GLN A 36 -8.34 -0.60 -3.92
C GLN A 36 -8.75 0.69 -3.21
N ALA A 37 -9.15 0.59 -1.95
CA ALA A 37 -9.58 1.74 -1.17
C ALA A 37 -8.47 2.80 -1.00
N PHE A 38 -7.19 2.42 -0.98
CA PHE A 38 -6.06 3.37 -1.00
C PHE A 38 -5.99 4.15 -2.32
N LEU A 39 -6.11 3.45 -3.44
CA LEU A 39 -6.02 4.07 -4.76
C LEU A 39 -7.23 4.97 -5.03
N GLU A 40 -8.43 4.53 -4.68
CA GLU A 40 -9.66 5.33 -4.83
C GLU A 40 -9.63 6.63 -4.02
N GLN A 41 -8.86 6.66 -2.93
CA GLN A 41 -8.68 7.84 -2.09
C GLN A 41 -7.49 8.72 -2.50
N GLY A 42 -6.78 8.38 -3.60
CA GLY A 42 -5.62 9.13 -4.05
C GLY A 42 -4.42 9.02 -3.09
N ARG A 43 -4.28 7.87 -2.39
CA ARG A 43 -3.23 7.61 -1.40
C ARG A 43 -2.13 6.69 -1.94
N GLU A 44 -1.90 6.70 -3.23
CA GLU A 44 -0.89 5.84 -3.89
C GLU A 44 0.52 6.11 -3.36
N HIS A 45 0.84 7.37 -3.04
CA HIS A 45 2.12 7.74 -2.44
C HIS A 45 2.34 7.14 -1.05
N ASP A 46 1.29 7.04 -0.22
CA ASP A 46 1.37 6.40 1.09
C ASP A 46 1.67 4.90 0.92
N LEU A 47 1.02 4.25 -0.05
CA LEU A 47 1.24 2.85 -0.36
C LEU A 47 2.68 2.60 -0.87
N LEU A 48 3.19 3.47 -1.74
CA LEU A 48 4.59 3.43 -2.21
C LEU A 48 5.59 3.62 -1.07
N THR A 49 5.30 4.51 -0.13
CA THR A 49 6.14 4.74 1.06
C THR A 49 6.20 3.49 1.93
N VAL A 50 5.06 2.82 2.10
CA VAL A 50 4.97 1.56 2.85
C VAL A 50 5.74 0.45 2.11
N LEU A 51 5.55 0.30 0.80
CA LEU A 51 6.30 -0.67 -0.02
C LEU A 51 7.81 -0.50 0.11
N ALA A 52 8.31 0.75 0.07
CA ALA A 52 9.73 1.05 0.24
C ALA A 52 10.28 0.70 1.64
N ALA A 53 9.41 0.56 2.64
CA ALA A 53 9.78 0.20 4.01
C ALA A 53 9.63 -1.30 4.32
N LEU A 54 9.04 -2.08 3.41
CA LEU A 54 8.88 -3.52 3.56
C LEU A 54 10.12 -4.28 3.07
N ASP A 55 10.29 -5.50 3.59
CA ASP A 55 11.25 -6.46 3.06
C ASP A 55 10.84 -6.93 1.66
N GLU A 56 11.79 -7.47 0.90
CA GLU A 56 11.62 -7.81 -0.53
C GLU A 56 10.45 -8.77 -0.77
N GLU A 57 10.32 -9.83 0.05
CA GLU A 57 9.23 -10.81 -0.07
C GLU A 57 7.86 -10.15 0.15
N MET A 58 7.75 -9.31 1.18
CA MET A 58 6.51 -8.60 1.50
C MET A 58 6.13 -7.56 0.45
N ALA A 59 7.13 -6.86 -0.10
CA ALA A 59 6.92 -5.90 -1.18
C ALA A 59 6.50 -6.60 -2.47
N GLU A 60 7.14 -7.71 -2.85
CA GLU A 60 6.80 -8.52 -4.02
C GLU A 60 5.36 -9.04 -3.91
N TRP A 61 5.00 -9.62 -2.76
CA TRP A 61 3.64 -10.08 -2.51
C TRP A 61 2.59 -8.97 -2.65
N LEU A 62 2.84 -7.78 -2.10
CA LEU A 62 1.93 -6.64 -2.28
C LEU A 62 1.88 -6.17 -3.74
N PHE A 63 3.00 -6.18 -4.45
CA PHE A 63 3.04 -5.82 -5.87
C PHE A 63 2.24 -6.81 -6.73
N ASP A 64 2.29 -8.11 -6.42
CA ASP A 64 1.51 -9.13 -7.11
C ASP A 64 0.01 -8.94 -6.88
N LEU A 65 -0.42 -8.63 -5.65
CA LEU A 65 -1.81 -8.26 -5.36
C LEU A 65 -2.22 -7.01 -6.14
N VAL A 66 -1.28 -6.07 -6.29
CA VAL A 66 -1.53 -4.84 -7.03
C VAL A 66 -1.71 -5.12 -8.54
N ASP A 67 -0.95 -6.06 -9.10
CA ASP A 67 -1.05 -6.48 -10.51
C ASP A 67 -2.35 -7.27 -10.75
N ASP A 68 -2.66 -8.24 -9.88
CA ASP A 68 -3.82 -9.13 -10.02
C ASP A 68 -5.14 -8.35 -9.91
N GLY A 69 -5.18 -7.31 -9.08
CA GLY A 69 -6.33 -6.41 -8.99
C GLY A 69 -6.41 -5.33 -10.10
N GLY A 70 -5.45 -5.29 -11.03
CA GLY A 70 -5.49 -4.41 -12.22
C GLY A 70 -5.02 -2.97 -12.00
N PHE A 71 -4.22 -2.71 -10.96
CA PHE A 71 -3.85 -1.34 -10.54
C PHE A 71 -2.58 -0.77 -11.16
N ARG A 72 -1.87 -1.55 -11.99
CA ARG A 72 -0.58 -1.15 -12.59
C ARG A 72 -0.61 0.16 -13.34
N ALA A 73 -1.73 0.54 -13.94
CA ALA A 73 -1.83 1.79 -14.68
C ALA A 73 -1.70 3.03 -13.78
N SER A 74 -2.27 3.00 -12.56
CA SER A 74 -2.18 4.12 -11.62
C SER A 74 -0.79 4.21 -10.99
N LEU A 75 -0.28 3.08 -10.49
CA LEU A 75 1.01 3.00 -9.80
C LEU A 75 2.21 3.20 -10.72
N ALA A 76 2.19 2.66 -11.95
CA ALA A 76 3.27 2.90 -12.92
C ALA A 76 3.33 4.38 -13.35
N GLY A 77 2.20 5.08 -13.35
CA GLY A 77 2.14 6.52 -13.61
C GLY A 77 2.87 7.35 -12.55
N GLU A 78 2.87 6.92 -11.29
CA GLU A 78 3.63 7.56 -10.21
C GLU A 78 5.09 7.15 -10.17
N LEU A 79 5.39 5.85 -10.34
CA LEU A 79 6.77 5.36 -10.39
C LEU A 79 7.58 5.95 -11.56
N ASN A 80 6.90 6.34 -12.64
CA ASN A 80 7.51 6.97 -13.81
C ASN A 80 7.38 8.50 -13.83
N ARG A 81 6.83 9.11 -12.76
CA ARG A 81 6.74 10.57 -12.65
C ARG A 81 8.12 11.11 -12.27
N PRO A 82 8.75 11.99 -13.07
CA PRO A 82 9.98 12.64 -12.65
C PRO A 82 9.69 13.44 -11.38
N ALA A 83 10.53 13.25 -10.35
CA ALA A 83 10.48 14.01 -9.12
C ALA A 83 10.47 15.50 -9.48
N GLN A 84 9.33 16.17 -9.29
CA GLN A 84 9.23 17.61 -9.46
C GLN A 84 10.03 18.21 -8.31
N THR A 85 11.25 18.68 -8.58
CA THR A 85 11.94 19.60 -7.68
C THR A 85 11.11 20.88 -7.65
N GLU A 86 10.44 21.12 -6.53
CA GLU A 86 9.81 22.41 -6.26
C GLU A 86 10.92 23.47 -6.10
N ASP A 87 10.88 24.52 -6.93
CA ASP A 87 11.75 25.71 -6.88
C ASP A 87 11.42 26.63 -5.68
#